data_AF-A0A8S9MKU6-F1
#
_entry.id   AF-A0A8S9MKU6-F1
#
_cell.length_a   1.000
_cell.length_b   1.000
_cell.length_c   1.000
_cell.angle_alpha   90.00
_cell.angle_beta   90.00
_cell.angle_gamma   90.00
#
_symmetry.space_group_name_H-M   'P 1'
#
loop_
_entity.id
_entity.type
_entity.pdbx_description
1 polymer ?
#
loop_
_entity_poly.entity_id
_entity_poly.type
_entity_poly.pdbx_seq_one_letter_code
_entity_poly.pdbx_strand_id
1 'polypeptide(L)'
;MSCSFKDKEMEARSELKLKVYDIFKEFMTGITKLEELGNAANTFLLRFQQGLSLLKRSPMVTSSTLIKNLIKNNETRRLKSYIESGSIIIDDAAKSTKASQSLLSELERLTDEAIETATTTQLDVESGDELRHVTSDEENETVHFLQEPEVTEYATVIAVVYSMVKQNYVMQEKIMRSLSLKTSFGELDTYTMMWSLRPFVEDEIMNRAWKCIY
;
A
#
# COMPACT_ATOMS: atom_id res chain seq x y z
N MET A 1 -38.31 -32.39 -16.20
CA MET A 1 -37.94 -31.68 -14.95
C MET A 1 -36.46 -31.24 -14.89
N SER A 2 -35.64 -31.54 -15.91
CA SER A 2 -34.19 -31.23 -15.90
C SER A 2 -33.82 -29.79 -16.32
N CYS A 3 -34.69 -29.07 -17.05
CA CYS A 3 -34.41 -27.69 -17.49
C CYS A 3 -34.34 -26.70 -16.32
N SER A 4 -35.27 -26.78 -15.36
CA SER A 4 -35.37 -25.85 -14.22
C SER A 4 -34.20 -25.92 -13.22
N PHE A 5 -33.40 -26.99 -13.23
CA PHE A 5 -32.22 -27.11 -12.36
C PHE A 5 -31.00 -26.39 -12.94
N LYS A 6 -30.77 -26.50 -14.25
CA LYS A 6 -29.66 -25.81 -14.94
C LYS A 6 -29.84 -24.29 -14.92
N ASP A 7 -31.06 -23.81 -15.02
CA ASP A 7 -31.37 -22.38 -14.99
C ASP A 7 -31.05 -21.77 -13.60
N LYS A 8 -31.30 -22.51 -12.51
CA LYS A 8 -30.98 -22.07 -11.14
C LYS A 8 -29.48 -22.05 -10.84
N GLU A 9 -28.74 -23.01 -11.38
CA GLU A 9 -27.28 -23.09 -11.23
C GLU A 9 -26.58 -21.96 -12.00
N MET A 10 -27.06 -21.63 -13.19
CA MET A 10 -26.55 -20.51 -14.00
C MET A 10 -26.82 -19.15 -13.34
N GLU A 11 -28.00 -18.98 -12.74
CA GLU A 11 -28.36 -17.77 -11.98
C GLU A 11 -27.47 -17.61 -10.74
N ALA A 12 -27.27 -18.69 -9.96
CA ALA A 12 -26.43 -18.69 -8.77
C ALA A 12 -24.95 -18.36 -9.08
N ARG A 13 -24.40 -18.90 -10.17
CA ARG A 13 -23.04 -18.58 -10.63
C ARG A 13 -22.91 -17.10 -11.05
N SER A 14 -23.96 -16.55 -11.67
CA SER A 14 -23.99 -15.14 -12.08
C SER A 14 -24.06 -14.20 -10.87
N GLU A 15 -24.88 -14.55 -9.87
CA GLU A 15 -24.98 -13.80 -8.61
C GLU A 15 -23.65 -13.80 -7.84
N LEU A 16 -22.98 -14.95 -7.76
CA LEU A 16 -21.67 -15.08 -7.12
C LEU A 16 -20.60 -14.23 -7.83
N LYS A 17 -20.63 -14.21 -9.17
CA LYS A 17 -19.73 -13.40 -9.99
C LYS A 17 -19.94 -11.90 -9.78
N LEU A 18 -21.18 -11.46 -9.69
CA LEU A 18 -21.49 -10.06 -9.35
C LEU A 18 -21.00 -9.71 -7.94
N LYS A 19 -21.19 -10.61 -6.96
CA LYS A 19 -20.72 -10.41 -5.59
C LYS A 19 -19.20 -10.25 -5.51
N VAL A 20 -18.43 -11.14 -6.13
CA VAL A 20 -16.96 -11.04 -6.11
C VAL A 20 -16.45 -9.82 -6.86
N TYR A 21 -17.15 -9.40 -7.92
CA TYR A 21 -16.83 -8.18 -8.64
C TYR A 21 -17.09 -6.92 -7.80
N ASP A 22 -18.15 -6.89 -7.00
CA ASP A 22 -18.41 -5.80 -6.07
C ASP A 22 -17.35 -5.73 -4.97
N ILE A 23 -16.95 -6.88 -4.40
CA ILE A 23 -15.82 -6.99 -3.47
C ILE A 23 -14.53 -6.47 -4.13
N PHE A 24 -14.27 -6.84 -5.38
CA PHE A 24 -13.10 -6.40 -6.13
C PHE A 24 -13.06 -4.88 -6.29
N LYS A 25 -14.17 -4.24 -6.65
CA LYS A 25 -14.24 -2.78 -6.78
C LYS A 25 -14.01 -2.07 -5.45
N GLU A 26 -14.61 -2.57 -4.37
CA GLU A 26 -14.42 -2.02 -3.03
C GLU A 26 -12.95 -2.15 -2.59
N PHE A 27 -12.35 -3.33 -2.82
CA PHE A 27 -10.95 -3.60 -2.55
C PHE A 27 -10.03 -2.62 -3.29
N MET A 28 -10.21 -2.48 -4.61
CA MET A 28 -9.39 -1.58 -5.42
C MET A 28 -9.59 -0.10 -5.04
N THR A 29 -10.79 0.29 -4.60
CA THR A 29 -11.01 1.62 -4.01
C THR A 29 -10.21 1.82 -2.72
N GLY A 30 -10.10 0.79 -1.89
CA GLY A 30 -9.24 0.78 -0.71
C GLY A 30 -7.75 0.90 -1.06
N ILE A 31 -7.31 0.24 -2.13
CA ILE A 31 -5.95 0.38 -2.68
C ILE A 31 -5.65 1.83 -3.06
N THR A 32 -6.54 2.50 -3.81
CA THR A 32 -6.37 3.91 -4.18
C THR A 32 -6.17 4.80 -2.94
N LYS A 33 -7.02 4.65 -1.92
CA LYS A 33 -6.92 5.42 -0.67
C LYS A 33 -5.60 5.19 0.05
N LEU A 34 -5.09 3.95 0.03
CA LEU A 34 -3.82 3.62 0.64
C LEU A 34 -2.65 4.22 -0.15
N GLU A 35 -2.71 4.24 -1.48
CA GLU A 35 -1.70 4.90 -2.33
C GLU A 35 -1.67 6.41 -2.10
N GLU A 36 -2.83 7.06 -1.98
CA GLU A 36 -2.92 8.48 -1.63
C GLU A 36 -2.24 8.79 -0.30
N LEU A 37 -2.47 7.95 0.71
CA LEU A 37 -1.83 8.08 2.02
C LEU A 37 -0.32 7.83 1.97
N GLY A 38 0.11 6.84 1.18
CA GLY A 38 1.52 6.57 0.90
C GLY A 38 2.23 7.73 0.22
N ASN A 39 1.55 8.43 -0.70
CA ASN A 39 2.05 9.63 -1.37
C ASN A 39 2.15 10.84 -0.42
N ALA A 40 1.15 11.01 0.45
CA ALA A 40 1.19 12.03 1.50
C ALA A 40 2.37 11.77 2.48
N ALA A 41 2.58 10.52 2.86
CA ALA A 41 3.70 10.12 3.71
C ALA A 41 5.07 10.27 3.01
N ASN A 42 5.17 10.02 1.71
CA ASN A 42 6.39 10.31 0.94
C ASN A 42 6.69 11.83 0.94
N THR A 43 5.65 12.65 0.76
CA THR A 43 5.79 14.11 0.85
C THR A 43 6.30 14.52 2.23
N PHE A 44 5.78 13.91 3.29
CA PHE A 44 6.30 14.11 4.65
C PHE A 44 7.78 13.71 4.76
N LEU A 45 8.18 12.55 4.23
CA LEU A 45 9.57 12.07 4.27
C LEU A 45 10.53 13.08 3.60
N LEU A 46 10.16 13.61 2.44
CA LEU A 46 10.93 14.64 1.74
C LEU A 46 11.02 15.94 2.53
N ARG A 47 9.92 16.35 3.18
CA ARG A 47 9.91 17.53 4.07
C ARG A 47 10.73 17.31 5.33
N PHE A 48 10.71 16.10 5.88
CA PHE A 48 11.54 15.70 7.00
C PHE A 48 13.02 15.80 6.63
N GLN A 49 13.41 15.33 5.44
CA GLN A 49 14.77 15.49 4.91
C GLN A 49 15.19 16.95 4.77
N GLN A 50 14.31 17.80 4.22
CA GLN A 50 14.56 19.24 4.12
C GLN A 50 14.71 19.88 5.51
N GLY A 51 13.81 19.58 6.45
CA GLY A 51 13.87 20.09 7.82
C GLY A 51 15.12 19.64 8.56
N LEU A 52 15.47 18.36 8.45
CA LEU A 52 16.68 17.81 9.03
C LEU A 52 17.94 18.43 8.44
N SER A 53 17.93 18.73 7.13
CA SER A 53 19.02 19.45 6.49
C SER A 53 19.23 20.83 7.10
N LEU A 54 18.15 21.57 7.41
CA LEU A 54 18.22 22.88 8.07
C LEU A 54 18.75 22.78 9.51
N LEU A 55 18.29 21.77 10.26
CA LEU A 55 18.72 21.56 11.65
C LEU A 55 20.18 21.10 11.75
N LYS A 56 20.61 20.27 10.81
CA LYS A 56 22.01 19.83 10.69
C LYS A 56 22.90 20.85 9.97
N ARG A 57 22.33 21.94 9.41
CA ARG A 57 23.09 22.98 8.69
C ARG A 57 23.90 23.82 9.66
N SER A 58 25.07 23.29 10.02
CA SER A 58 26.19 23.90 10.72
C SER A 58 25.86 24.52 12.09
N PRO A 59 26.64 24.20 13.15
CA PRO A 59 26.62 25.00 14.36
C PRO A 59 26.77 26.47 13.98
N MET A 60 25.96 27.36 14.58
CA MET A 60 26.17 28.80 14.44
C MET A 60 27.65 29.08 14.68
N VAL A 61 28.31 29.77 13.75
CA VAL A 61 29.74 30.11 13.86
C VAL A 61 29.89 31.13 15.00
N THR A 62 29.92 30.64 16.22
CA THR A 62 30.11 31.43 17.45
C THR A 62 31.56 31.82 17.65
N SER A 63 32.49 31.40 16.77
CA SER A 63 33.87 31.87 16.79
C SER A 63 34.01 33.35 16.40
N SER A 64 33.02 33.93 15.72
CA SER A 64 32.99 35.36 15.38
C SER A 64 32.62 36.21 16.58
N THR A 65 33.47 37.19 16.91
CA THR A 65 33.22 38.21 17.94
C THR A 65 31.94 39.00 17.66
N LEU A 66 31.63 39.25 16.38
CA LEU A 66 30.43 39.94 15.92
C LEU A 66 29.17 39.12 16.23
N ILE A 67 29.19 37.82 15.93
CA ILE A 67 28.07 36.90 16.19
C ILE A 67 27.87 36.71 17.70
N LYS A 68 28.95 36.57 18.48
CA LYS A 68 28.89 36.52 19.95
C LYS A 68 28.22 37.76 20.53
N ASN A 69 28.63 38.95 20.08
CA ASN A 69 28.06 40.21 20.55
C ASN A 69 26.58 40.36 20.14
N LEU A 70 26.21 39.92 18.94
CA LEU A 70 24.82 39.94 18.46
C LEU A 70 23.91 39.05 19.30
N ILE A 71 24.31 37.81 19.59
CA ILE A 71 23.55 36.90 20.47
C ILE A 71 23.42 37.55 21.85
N LYS A 72 24.54 37.96 22.44
CA LYS A 72 24.60 38.52 23.80
C LYS A 72 23.72 39.78 23.95
N ASN A 73 23.72 40.66 22.95
CA ASN A 73 22.93 41.89 22.96
C ASN A 73 21.43 41.65 22.73
N ASN A 74 21.03 40.50 22.19
CA ASN A 74 19.64 40.15 21.88
C ASN A 74 19.18 38.89 22.64
N GLU A 75 19.85 38.55 23.76
CA GLU A 75 19.55 37.38 24.57
C GLU A 75 18.14 37.47 25.18
N THR A 76 17.17 36.89 24.48
CA THR A 76 15.83 36.65 25.02
C THR A 76 15.71 35.20 25.47
N ARG A 77 14.82 34.95 26.44
CA ARG A 77 14.45 33.57 26.84
C ARG A 77 14.03 32.74 25.62
N ARG A 78 13.35 33.37 24.67
CA ARG A 78 12.90 32.77 23.41
C ARG A 78 14.08 32.35 22.52
N LEU A 79 15.07 33.23 22.34
CA LEU A 79 16.27 32.94 21.54
C LEU A 79 17.10 31.79 22.15
N LYS A 80 17.23 31.76 23.48
CA LYS A 80 17.89 30.64 24.19
C LYS A 80 17.17 29.33 23.96
N SER A 81 15.85 29.29 24.15
CA SER A 81 15.07 28.09 23.85
C SER A 81 15.16 27.68 22.38
N TYR A 82 15.22 28.60 21.41
CA TYR A 82 15.40 28.26 19.99
C TYR A 82 16.76 27.61 19.70
N ILE A 83 17.82 28.09 20.34
CA ILE A 83 19.18 27.54 20.22
C ILE A 83 19.27 26.16 20.90
N GLU A 84 18.63 25.99 22.05
CA GLU A 84 18.65 24.75 22.83
C GLU A 84 17.69 23.67 22.29
N SER A 85 16.57 24.06 21.67
CA SER A 85 15.49 23.14 21.32
C SER A 85 15.60 22.48 19.96
N GLY A 86 16.54 22.90 19.08
CA GLY A 86 16.82 22.25 17.79
C GLY A 86 15.57 21.66 17.12
N SER A 87 14.60 22.52 16.80
CA SER A 87 13.21 22.27 16.33
C SER A 87 12.62 20.86 16.51
N ILE A 88 11.59 20.79 17.37
CA ILE A 88 10.59 19.72 17.40
C ILE A 88 9.23 20.31 17.04
N ILE A 89 8.55 19.78 16.03
CA ILE A 89 7.09 19.56 16.00
C ILE A 89 6.81 18.31 15.13
N ILE A 90 6.30 17.23 15.73
CA ILE A 90 5.64 16.13 15.00
C ILE A 90 4.38 15.76 15.80
N ASP A 91 3.21 16.18 15.31
CA ASP A 91 1.91 15.71 15.82
C ASP A 91 0.95 15.29 14.70
N ASP A 92 1.44 15.11 13.47
CA ASP A 92 0.62 14.69 12.33
C ASP A 92 0.83 13.22 11.93
N ALA A 93 1.99 12.64 12.28
CA ALA A 93 2.33 11.25 11.94
C ALA A 93 1.45 10.21 12.68
N ALA A 94 1.01 10.50 13.90
CA ALA A 94 0.23 9.57 14.72
C ALA A 94 -1.23 9.39 14.23
N LYS A 95 -1.76 10.37 13.47
CA LYS A 95 -3.10 10.28 12.86
C LYS A 95 -3.07 9.48 11.56
N SER A 96 -2.02 9.67 10.74
CA SER A 96 -1.82 8.95 9.47
C SER A 96 -1.62 7.44 9.65
N THR A 97 -0.90 7.00 10.69
CA THR A 97 -0.65 5.56 10.93
C THR A 97 -1.92 4.79 11.27
N LYS A 98 -2.80 5.36 12.10
CA LYS A 98 -4.08 4.72 12.47
C LYS A 98 -5.01 4.53 11.27
N ALA A 99 -5.09 5.54 10.39
CA ALA A 99 -5.90 5.47 9.17
C ALA A 99 -5.40 4.38 8.19
N SER A 100 -4.08 4.23 8.05
CA SER A 100 -3.49 3.17 7.22
C SER A 100 -3.79 1.78 7.77
N GLN A 101 -3.70 1.60 9.09
CA GLN A 101 -3.95 0.32 9.76
C GLN A 101 -5.42 -0.10 9.62
N SER A 102 -6.37 0.84 9.77
CA SER A 102 -7.79 0.52 9.55
C SER A 102 -8.08 0.11 8.10
N LEU A 103 -7.45 0.77 7.12
CA LEU A 103 -7.60 0.40 5.71
C LEU A 103 -7.04 -0.99 5.42
N LEU A 104 -5.90 -1.35 6.01
CA LEU A 104 -5.34 -2.70 5.85
C LEU A 104 -6.21 -3.78 6.46
N SER A 105 -6.79 -3.54 7.64
CA SER A 105 -7.74 -4.48 8.24
C SER A 105 -8.98 -4.66 7.36
N GLU A 106 -9.44 -3.60 6.70
CA GLU A 106 -10.56 -3.69 5.76
C GLU A 106 -10.18 -4.48 4.49
N LEU A 107 -8.99 -4.22 3.91
CA LEU A 107 -8.48 -4.97 2.78
C LEU A 107 -8.27 -6.46 3.10
N GLU A 108 -7.82 -6.77 4.33
CA GLU A 108 -7.71 -8.14 4.83
C GLU A 108 -9.07 -8.83 4.87
N ARG A 109 -10.08 -8.16 5.46
CA ARG A 109 -11.46 -8.66 5.50
C ARG A 109 -12.02 -8.93 4.11
N LEU A 110 -11.83 -8.00 3.16
CA LEU A 110 -12.27 -8.16 1.77
C LEU A 110 -11.54 -9.32 1.06
N THR A 111 -10.27 -9.54 1.39
CA THR A 111 -9.49 -10.67 0.87
C THR A 111 -10.05 -12.00 1.36
N ASP A 112 -10.33 -12.11 2.67
CA ASP A 112 -10.93 -13.30 3.26
C ASP A 112 -12.31 -13.61 2.65
N GLU A 113 -13.13 -12.58 2.45
CA GLU A 113 -14.47 -12.71 1.84
C GLU A 113 -14.40 -13.16 0.37
N ALA A 114 -13.41 -12.68 -0.39
CA ALA A 114 -13.18 -13.10 -1.77
C ALA A 114 -12.75 -14.58 -1.85
N ILE A 115 -11.89 -15.03 -0.93
CA ILE A 115 -11.44 -16.43 -0.83
C ILE A 115 -12.61 -17.34 -0.45
N GLU A 116 -13.45 -16.95 0.51
CA GLU A 116 -14.66 -17.69 0.89
C GLU A 116 -15.64 -17.82 -0.30
N THR A 117 -15.80 -16.74 -1.07
CA THR A 117 -16.65 -16.71 -2.27
C THR A 117 -16.10 -17.62 -3.38
N ALA A 118 -14.77 -17.72 -3.52
CA ALA A 118 -14.14 -18.61 -4.51
C ALA A 118 -14.11 -20.09 -4.09
N THR A 119 -14.08 -20.39 -2.79
CA THR A 119 -14.08 -21.78 -2.29
C THR A 119 -15.48 -22.39 -2.29
N THR A 120 -16.52 -21.59 -2.06
CA THR A 120 -17.92 -22.01 -2.22
C THR A 120 -18.26 -22.42 -3.65
N THR A 121 -17.53 -21.91 -4.65
CA THR A 121 -17.68 -22.34 -6.06
C THR A 121 -17.05 -23.70 -6.35
N GLN A 122 -15.96 -24.07 -5.67
CA GLN A 122 -15.26 -25.35 -5.89
C GLN A 122 -16.03 -26.54 -5.31
N LEU A 123 -16.73 -26.35 -4.18
CA LEU A 123 -17.54 -27.39 -3.54
C LEU A 123 -18.79 -27.78 -4.34
N ASP A 124 -19.26 -26.92 -5.25
CA ASP A 124 -20.43 -27.19 -6.09
C ASP A 124 -20.08 -27.92 -7.41
N VAL A 125 -18.78 -27.98 -7.76
CA VAL A 125 -18.28 -28.62 -8.99
C VAL A 125 -17.82 -30.08 -8.77
N GLU A 126 -17.54 -30.50 -7.53
CA GLU A 126 -17.00 -31.85 -7.25
C GLU A 126 -18.07 -32.97 -7.18
N SER A 127 -19.34 -32.68 -7.53
CA SER A 127 -20.42 -33.69 -7.62
C SER A 127 -20.70 -34.20 -9.05
N GLY A 128 -19.75 -34.05 -9.98
CA GLY A 128 -19.86 -34.53 -11.36
C GLY A 128 -18.61 -35.27 -11.83
N ASP A 129 -18.58 -36.59 -11.66
CA ASP A 129 -17.59 -37.50 -12.24
C ASP A 129 -17.72 -37.55 -13.77
N GLU A 130 -16.68 -37.12 -14.52
CA GLU A 130 -16.13 -37.85 -15.68
C GLU A 130 -14.82 -37.26 -16.25
N LEU A 131 -13.71 -37.88 -15.84
CA LEU A 131 -12.57 -38.39 -16.65
C LEU A 131 -12.00 -37.62 -17.89
N ARG A 132 -10.81 -37.03 -17.67
CA ARG A 132 -9.56 -36.99 -18.51
C ARG A 132 -9.62 -36.94 -20.05
N HIS A 133 -8.86 -35.99 -20.64
CA HIS A 133 -7.76 -36.32 -21.57
C HIS A 133 -6.69 -35.22 -21.62
N VAL A 134 -5.42 -35.63 -21.53
CA VAL A 134 -4.20 -34.81 -21.65
C VAL A 134 -3.77 -34.80 -23.12
N THR A 135 -3.42 -33.63 -23.67
CA THR A 135 -2.36 -33.54 -24.69
C THR A 135 -1.55 -32.26 -24.49
N SER A 136 -0.24 -32.46 -24.34
CA SER A 136 0.88 -31.52 -24.45
C SER A 136 0.77 -30.62 -25.68
N ASP A 137 1.03 -29.31 -25.52
CA ASP A 137 2.20 -28.68 -26.14
C ASP A 137 2.51 -27.31 -25.52
N GLU A 138 3.80 -27.08 -25.29
CA GLU A 138 4.41 -25.80 -24.94
C GLU A 138 4.26 -24.82 -26.10
N GLU A 139 3.89 -23.57 -25.82
CA GLU A 139 4.56 -22.33 -26.28
C GLU A 139 3.59 -21.13 -26.19
N ASN A 140 3.97 -20.14 -25.37
CA ASN A 140 3.47 -18.74 -25.38
C ASN A 140 1.96 -18.51 -25.44
N GLU A 141 1.27 -18.66 -24.31
CA GLU A 141 -0.01 -17.98 -24.11
C GLU A 141 0.19 -16.70 -23.29
N THR A 142 0.36 -15.58 -24.01
CA THR A 142 -0.19 -14.31 -23.56
C THR A 142 -1.68 -14.52 -23.30
N VAL A 143 -2.05 -14.72 -22.03
CA VAL A 143 -3.45 -14.85 -21.60
C VAL A 143 -4.16 -13.53 -21.86
N HIS A 144 -4.79 -13.44 -23.04
CA HIS A 144 -5.70 -12.36 -23.39
C HIS A 144 -6.98 -12.52 -22.57
N PHE A 145 -7.21 -11.63 -21.61
CA PHE A 145 -8.51 -11.42 -20.98
C PHE A 145 -9.46 -10.81 -22.01
N LEU A 146 -10.00 -11.63 -22.91
CA LEU A 146 -11.15 -11.30 -23.75
C LEU A 146 -12.47 -11.82 -23.15
N GLN A 147 -12.39 -12.57 -22.06
CA GLN A 147 -13.52 -13.12 -21.33
C GLN A 147 -13.55 -12.54 -19.91
N GLU A 148 -14.75 -12.18 -19.46
CA GLU A 148 -14.99 -11.58 -18.14
C GLU A 148 -14.48 -12.53 -17.04
N PRO A 149 -13.54 -12.09 -16.17
CA PRO A 149 -12.77 -12.98 -15.30
C PRO A 149 -13.63 -13.89 -14.43
N GLU A 150 -13.18 -15.12 -14.22
CA GLU A 150 -13.89 -16.07 -13.37
C GLU A 150 -13.73 -15.71 -11.88
N VAL A 151 -14.62 -16.22 -11.02
CA VAL A 151 -14.64 -15.88 -9.59
C VAL A 151 -13.30 -16.17 -8.91
N THR A 152 -12.67 -17.29 -9.27
CA THR A 152 -11.35 -17.68 -8.76
C THR A 152 -10.23 -16.74 -9.22
N GLU A 153 -10.35 -16.16 -10.41
CA GLU A 153 -9.36 -15.20 -10.92
C GLU A 153 -9.41 -13.89 -10.15
N TYR A 154 -10.61 -13.37 -9.87
CA TYR A 154 -10.78 -12.20 -9.01
C TYR A 154 -10.19 -12.41 -7.62
N ALA A 155 -10.52 -13.53 -6.97
CA ALA A 155 -9.98 -13.85 -5.64
C ALA A 155 -8.45 -13.98 -5.65
N THR A 156 -7.89 -14.57 -6.70
CA THR A 156 -6.43 -14.71 -6.86
C THR A 156 -5.76 -13.33 -7.00
N VAL A 157 -6.31 -12.45 -7.85
CA VAL A 157 -5.78 -11.09 -8.03
C VAL A 157 -5.86 -10.30 -6.73
N ILE A 158 -6.98 -10.36 -5.99
CA ILE A 158 -7.15 -9.71 -4.69
C ILE A 158 -6.06 -10.17 -3.71
N ALA A 159 -5.89 -11.49 -3.55
CA ALA A 159 -4.94 -12.06 -2.60
C ALA A 159 -3.48 -11.69 -2.92
N VAL A 160 -3.09 -11.70 -4.20
CA VAL A 160 -1.75 -11.34 -4.64
C VAL A 160 -1.50 -9.84 -4.42
N VAL A 161 -2.42 -8.97 -4.87
CA VAL A 161 -2.33 -7.52 -4.68
C VAL A 161 -2.25 -7.17 -3.20
N TYR A 162 -3.11 -7.76 -2.35
CA TYR A 162 -3.09 -7.54 -0.91
C TYR A 162 -1.73 -7.91 -0.31
N SER A 163 -1.18 -9.07 -0.67
CA SER A 163 0.11 -9.54 -0.15
C SER A 163 1.25 -8.56 -0.49
N MET A 164 1.32 -8.11 -1.75
CA MET A 164 2.30 -7.14 -2.22
C MET A 164 2.18 -5.81 -1.47
N VAL A 165 0.96 -5.28 -1.40
CA VAL A 165 0.67 -3.98 -0.77
C VAL A 165 0.90 -4.02 0.73
N LYS A 166 0.57 -5.13 1.41
CA LYS A 166 0.85 -5.34 2.84
C LYS A 166 2.34 -5.32 3.12
N GLN A 167 3.15 -6.01 2.32
CA GLN A 167 4.61 -5.98 2.47
C GLN A 167 5.19 -4.58 2.24
N ASN A 168 4.71 -3.89 1.20
CA ASN A 168 5.11 -2.51 0.92
C ASN A 168 4.76 -1.56 2.07
N TYR A 169 3.57 -1.70 2.65
CA TYR A 169 3.17 -0.93 3.83
C TYR A 169 4.07 -1.22 5.04
N VAL A 170 4.35 -2.49 5.34
CA VAL A 170 5.21 -2.87 6.47
C VAL A 170 6.60 -2.25 6.32
N MET A 171 7.14 -2.19 5.09
CA MET A 171 8.38 -1.47 4.81
C MET A 171 8.24 0.04 5.09
N GLN A 172 7.21 0.69 4.56
CA GLN A 172 6.95 2.13 4.78
C GLN A 172 6.79 2.45 6.27
N GLU A 173 6.08 1.61 7.03
CA GLU A 173 5.88 1.77 8.47
C GLU A 173 7.21 1.67 9.23
N LYS A 174 8.08 0.73 8.86
CA LYS A 174 9.44 0.60 9.41
C LYS A 174 10.28 1.84 9.12
N ILE A 175 10.24 2.36 7.89
CA ILE A 175 10.90 3.62 7.53
C ILE A 175 10.40 4.73 8.46
N MET A 176 9.09 4.94 8.54
CA MET A 176 8.50 5.99 9.37
C MET A 176 8.89 5.90 10.84
N ARG A 177 8.94 4.69 11.42
CA ARG A 177 9.38 4.47 12.80
C ARG A 177 10.87 4.72 13.03
N SER A 178 11.69 4.57 11.99
CA SER A 178 13.14 4.77 12.07
C SER A 178 13.56 6.24 11.97
N LEU A 179 12.65 7.13 11.54
CA LEU A 179 12.93 8.54 11.39
C LEU A 179 13.19 9.20 12.75
N SER A 180 14.31 9.88 12.86
CA SER A 180 14.70 10.65 14.04
C SER A 180 15.62 11.81 13.66
N LEU A 181 15.83 12.75 14.59
CA LEU A 181 16.81 13.83 14.40
C LEU A 181 18.25 13.30 14.23
N LYS A 182 18.51 12.05 14.60
CA LYS A 182 19.83 11.41 14.45
C LYS A 182 20.02 10.78 13.07
N THR A 183 18.94 10.40 12.38
CA THR A 183 18.97 9.73 11.07
C THR A 183 19.94 10.43 10.12
N SER A 184 20.88 9.68 9.56
CA SER A 184 21.88 10.22 8.63
C SER A 184 21.26 10.55 7.27
N PHE A 185 21.94 11.40 6.48
CA PHE A 185 21.48 11.69 5.12
C PHE A 185 21.51 10.46 4.23
N GLY A 186 22.53 9.59 4.37
CA GLY A 186 22.60 8.35 3.60
C GLY A 186 21.47 7.36 3.91
N GLU A 187 21.08 7.23 5.19
CA GLU A 187 19.88 6.46 5.57
C GLU A 187 18.61 7.07 4.95
N LEU A 188 18.49 8.40 4.98
CA LEU A 188 17.31 9.09 4.47
C LEU A 188 17.18 9.03 2.95
N ASP A 189 18.29 9.10 2.22
CA ASP A 189 18.34 8.88 0.78
C ASP A 189 17.94 7.43 0.45
N THR A 190 18.42 6.47 1.24
CA THR A 190 18.02 5.05 1.10
C THR A 190 16.53 4.87 1.36
N TYR A 191 15.97 5.47 2.41
CA TYR A 191 14.55 5.41 2.71
C TYR A 191 13.70 6.02 1.61
N THR A 192 14.09 7.18 1.08
CA THR A 192 13.40 7.85 -0.03
C THR A 192 13.44 7.01 -1.30
N MET A 193 14.58 6.38 -1.58
CA MET A 193 14.73 5.45 -2.71
C MET A 193 13.81 4.24 -2.56
N MET A 194 13.84 3.56 -1.41
CA MET A 194 12.97 2.40 -1.14
C MET A 194 11.49 2.76 -1.22
N TRP A 195 11.11 3.94 -0.71
CA TRP A 195 9.73 4.43 -0.78
C TRP A 195 9.28 4.67 -2.22
N SER A 196 10.16 5.20 -3.06
CA SER A 196 9.87 5.53 -4.46
C SER A 196 9.84 4.29 -5.36
N LEU A 197 10.78 3.36 -5.14
CA LEU A 197 10.90 2.14 -5.95
C LEU A 197 9.81 1.10 -5.65
N ARG A 198 9.20 1.13 -4.47
CA ARG A 198 8.15 0.18 -4.04
C ARG A 198 8.54 -1.28 -4.35
N PRO A 199 9.66 -1.81 -3.80
CA PRO A 199 10.26 -3.07 -4.25
C PRO A 199 9.39 -4.33 -4.08
N PHE A 200 8.29 -4.23 -3.31
CA PHE A 200 7.33 -5.32 -3.11
C PHE A 200 6.12 -5.23 -4.04
N VAL A 201 6.02 -4.18 -4.86
CA VAL A 201 4.90 -3.92 -5.76
C VAL A 201 5.36 -4.11 -7.20
N GLU A 202 4.85 -5.16 -7.84
CA GLU A 202 5.00 -5.44 -9.25
C GLU A 202 3.94 -4.64 -10.05
N ASP A 203 4.41 -3.66 -10.83
CA ASP A 203 3.53 -2.77 -11.60
C ASP A 203 2.69 -3.53 -12.65
N GLU A 204 3.18 -4.65 -13.20
CA GLU A 204 2.45 -5.47 -14.16
C GLU A 204 1.18 -6.08 -13.54
N ILE A 205 1.29 -6.61 -12.33
CA ILE A 205 0.16 -7.20 -11.60
C ILE A 205 -0.84 -6.11 -11.20
N MET A 206 -0.36 -4.96 -10.72
CA MET A 206 -1.22 -3.81 -10.40
C MET A 206 -1.96 -3.31 -11.64
N ASN A 207 -1.27 -3.14 -12.77
CA ASN A 207 -1.87 -2.72 -14.03
C ASN A 207 -2.91 -3.73 -14.53
N ARG A 208 -2.66 -5.03 -14.35
CA ARG A 208 -3.64 -6.08 -14.65
C ARG A 208 -4.88 -5.95 -13.76
N ALA A 209 -4.70 -5.74 -12.46
CA ALA A 209 -5.81 -5.54 -11.53
C ALA A 209 -6.66 -4.32 -11.92
N TRP A 210 -6.05 -3.19 -12.30
CA TRP A 210 -6.78 -2.01 -12.75
C TRP A 210 -7.58 -2.25 -14.02
N LYS A 211 -7.09 -3.05 -14.96
CA LYS A 211 -7.83 -3.44 -16.18
C LYS A 211 -9.07 -4.30 -15.88
N CYS A 212 -9.19 -4.90 -14.70
CA CYS A 212 -10.40 -5.63 -14.32
C CYS A 212 -11.54 -4.71 -13.84
N ILE A 213 -11.30 -3.39 -13.72
CA ILE A 213 -12.33 -2.39 -13.34
C ILE A 213 -12.85 -1.62 -14.57
N TYR A 214 -12.01 -1.46 -15.61
CA TYR A 214 -12.26 -0.62 -16.79
C TYR A 214 -12.45 -1.45 -18.06
#